data_AF-A0AAW0PEJ7-F1
#
_entry.id   AF-A0AAW0PEJ7-F1
#
_cell.length_a   1.000
_cell.length_b   1.000
_cell.length_c   1.000
_cell.angle_alpha   90.00
_cell.angle_beta   90.00
_cell.angle_gamma   90.00
#
_symmetry.space_group_name_H-M   'P 1'
#
loop_
_entity.id
_entity.type
_entity.pdbx_description
1 polymer ?
#
loop_
_entity_poly.entity_id
_entity_poly.type
_entity_poly.pdbx_seq_one_letter_code
_entity_poly.pdbx_strand_id
1 'polypeptide(L)'
;MECNRKRLSSAPLQVPDEVTQVTLNHNDLSSLPFLGDISSNITSLSLIHNRISELSMYQLQPYVSLESLDLTSNFISELKVGSFPSMQLKYLNLSNNRISILEPGCFENISSSLVVLKLNRNRLVTLPSKVFKLPQLQFLEMKRNKIKTVDSLTFKGMDSLKSLKLQRNGITKLMDGAFFGLNNMEELELEHNNLTEINKGWLYGLRMLRVLRVSQNAITTIRPDAWEFCQKLIELDLSFNYLTRLDEIAFVGLGVLDSLNLGDNSISHLGEGVFGSLGNLCTLDIRNNEISWAIEDSIGVFDGMKKLNTLILQRNKIKSITKKAFEGPEELEYLDLSKNEIMSIHPEALTHTKLKVFILNTSSLLCDCHMQWLAPWLTDKPFQSSVSAVCAHPTTLLGQNVVTISQDNFVCDDFPKPHITLHPETSVALRGNNVTLSCVASSSSDSPMTTAWRKDGEVLYDAEVHNYARYQDGELIYTTVLHLLYVNFTDEGRYQCVVSNHFGANYSNRAKLTVNEMPSFLKTPMDLTIRTGTMARLECAAEGHPSPQIAWRKDGGTDFPAARDAGCT
;
A
#
# COMPACT_ATOMS: atom_id res chain seq x y z
N MET A 1 9.86 27.64 39.43
CA MET A 1 10.21 29.06 39.22
C MET A 1 10.23 29.35 37.73
N GLU A 2 9.51 30.39 37.31
CA GLU A 2 9.47 30.82 35.91
C GLU A 2 10.18 32.17 35.72
N CYS A 3 11.22 32.20 34.91
CA CYS A 3 12.05 33.37 34.61
C CYS A 3 12.22 33.55 33.10
N ASN A 4 11.09 33.50 32.39
CA ASN A 4 11.06 33.57 30.93
C ASN A 4 11.09 35.03 30.45
N ARG A 5 11.75 35.30 29.31
CA ARG A 5 11.77 36.63 28.64
C ARG A 5 12.28 37.78 29.50
N LYS A 6 13.29 37.51 30.34
CA LYS A 6 13.88 38.49 31.25
C LYS A 6 15.21 39.06 30.73
N ARG A 7 15.66 38.67 29.53
CA ARG A 7 16.96 39.03 28.94
C ARG A 7 18.13 38.70 29.88
N LEU A 8 18.01 37.57 30.59
CA LEU A 8 19.04 37.10 31.50
C LEU A 8 20.25 36.59 30.69
N SER A 9 21.44 37.09 31.03
CA SER A 9 22.72 36.56 30.53
C SER A 9 23.41 35.63 31.54
N SER A 10 22.88 35.54 32.77
CA SER A 10 23.39 34.70 33.85
C SER A 10 22.25 34.12 34.70
N ALA A 11 22.60 33.28 35.67
CA ALA A 11 21.66 32.77 36.67
C ALA A 11 20.90 33.92 37.39
N PRO A 12 19.62 33.73 37.73
CA PRO A 12 18.89 34.67 38.58
C PRO A 12 19.52 34.75 39.99
N LEU A 13 19.59 35.96 40.56
CA LEU A 13 20.31 36.26 41.81
C LEU A 13 19.67 35.65 43.08
N GLN A 14 18.38 35.32 43.05
CA GLN A 14 17.66 34.71 44.17
C GLN A 14 16.68 33.66 43.62
N VAL A 15 16.97 32.39 43.90
CA VAL A 15 16.10 31.25 43.60
C VAL A 15 15.56 30.71 44.93
N PRO A 16 14.23 30.54 45.10
CA PRO A 16 13.69 30.00 46.35
C PRO A 16 14.14 28.56 46.62
N ASP A 17 14.41 28.23 47.88
CA ASP A 17 15.02 26.95 48.31
C ASP A 17 14.14 25.71 48.08
N GLU A 18 12.84 25.89 47.83
CA GLU A 18 11.87 24.80 47.63
C GLU A 18 11.67 24.43 46.14
N VAL A 19 12.34 25.13 45.22
CA VAL A 19 12.10 24.98 43.79
C VAL A 19 12.78 23.73 43.26
N THR A 20 12.01 22.86 42.60
CA THR A 20 12.51 21.68 41.88
C THR A 20 12.43 21.83 40.35
N GLN A 21 11.69 22.82 39.86
CA GLN A 21 11.51 23.07 38.42
C GLN A 21 11.84 24.51 38.07
N VAL A 22 12.71 24.71 37.09
CA VAL A 22 13.17 26.03 36.67
C VAL A 22 12.99 26.20 35.16
N THR A 23 12.30 27.26 34.75
CA THR A 23 12.19 27.65 33.35
C THR A 23 12.85 29.00 33.11
N LEU A 24 13.86 29.03 32.25
CA LEU A 24 14.65 30.21 31.89
C LEU A 24 14.60 30.44 30.37
N ASN A 25 13.41 30.31 29.80
CA ASN A 25 13.19 30.33 28.35
C ASN A 25 13.24 31.76 27.78
N HIS A 26 13.67 31.89 26.52
CA HIS A 26 13.74 33.15 25.80
C HIS A 26 14.60 34.20 26.52
N ASN A 27 15.82 33.79 26.90
CA ASN A 27 16.83 34.66 27.50
C ASN A 27 18.11 34.67 26.62
N ASP A 28 19.18 35.26 27.11
CA ASP A 28 20.45 35.41 26.39
C ASP A 28 21.56 34.55 27.02
N LEU A 29 21.21 33.42 27.67
CA LEU A 29 22.17 32.53 28.32
C LEU A 29 23.07 31.85 27.29
N SER A 30 24.40 32.00 27.43
CA SER A 30 25.41 31.34 26.58
C SER A 30 25.88 29.99 27.12
N SER A 31 25.58 29.69 28.37
CA SER A 31 25.91 28.44 29.07
C SER A 31 24.80 28.04 30.02
N LEU A 32 24.85 26.83 30.57
CA LEU A 32 23.94 26.46 31.65
C LEU A 32 24.22 27.35 32.87
N PRO A 33 23.18 27.90 33.52
CA PRO A 33 23.34 28.73 34.72
C PRO A 33 23.72 27.86 35.92
N PHE A 34 24.49 28.39 36.87
CA PHE A 34 24.65 27.79 38.20
C PHE A 34 23.71 28.51 39.17
N LEU A 35 22.77 27.79 39.79
CA LEU A 35 21.74 28.39 40.64
C LEU A 35 22.14 28.44 42.13
N GLY A 36 23.40 28.14 42.47
CA GLY A 36 23.83 27.95 43.86
C GLY A 36 23.49 26.55 44.36
N ASP A 37 23.36 26.40 45.68
CA ASP A 37 23.14 25.12 46.36
C ASP A 37 21.85 24.41 45.90
N ILE A 38 20.84 25.19 45.51
CA ILE A 38 19.55 24.68 44.99
C ILE A 38 19.69 23.89 43.68
N SER A 39 20.80 24.06 42.93
CA SER A 39 21.03 23.35 41.66
C SER A 39 20.91 21.83 41.85
N SER A 40 21.32 21.33 43.03
CA SER A 40 21.26 19.92 43.38
C SER A 40 19.82 19.36 43.49
N ASN A 41 18.85 20.20 43.85
CA ASN A 41 17.43 19.81 44.02
C ASN A 41 16.60 19.95 42.74
N ILE A 42 17.15 20.55 41.68
CA ILE A 42 16.39 20.77 40.44
C ILE A 42 16.21 19.45 39.70
N THR A 43 14.95 19.06 39.49
CA THR A 43 14.54 17.87 38.74
C THR A 43 14.17 18.19 37.29
N SER A 44 13.79 19.43 36.99
CA SER A 44 13.44 19.86 35.63
C SER A 44 14.01 21.25 35.31
N LEU A 45 14.77 21.34 34.22
CA LEU A 45 15.39 22.56 33.73
C LEU A 45 15.03 22.81 32.27
N SER A 46 14.39 23.95 32.01
CA SER A 46 14.01 24.40 30.67
C SER A 46 14.78 25.67 30.30
N LEU A 47 15.52 25.60 29.19
CA LEU A 47 16.40 26.65 28.66
C LEU A 47 16.10 26.92 27.18
N ILE A 48 14.83 26.84 26.80
CA ILE A 48 14.35 26.98 25.43
C ILE A 48 14.67 28.38 24.90
N HIS A 49 15.15 28.48 23.67
CA HIS A 49 15.39 29.76 22.99
C HIS A 49 16.41 30.64 23.73
N ASN A 50 17.59 30.07 23.98
CA ASN A 50 18.77 30.76 24.54
C ASN A 50 19.92 30.74 23.51
N ARG A 51 21.14 31.05 23.95
CA ARG A 51 22.35 31.12 23.11
C ARG A 51 23.39 30.06 23.45
N ILE A 52 22.98 28.94 24.05
CA ILE A 52 23.89 27.89 24.50
C ILE A 52 24.50 27.18 23.28
N SER A 53 25.82 27.18 23.17
CA SER A 53 26.54 26.60 22.02
C SER A 53 27.22 25.26 22.30
N GLU A 54 27.42 24.92 23.57
CA GLU A 54 28.11 23.70 23.99
C GLU A 54 27.53 23.15 25.30
N LEU A 55 27.73 21.84 25.51
CA LEU A 55 27.45 21.16 26.77
C LEU A 55 28.75 20.61 27.34
N SER A 56 28.99 20.87 28.62
CA SER A 56 30.14 20.36 29.35
C SER A 56 29.72 19.66 30.64
N MET A 57 30.44 18.59 30.98
CA MET A 57 30.25 17.86 32.23
C MET A 57 30.24 18.79 33.45
N TYR A 58 31.18 19.74 33.51
CA TYR A 58 31.35 20.65 34.64
C TYR A 58 30.13 21.54 34.90
N GLN A 59 29.42 21.96 33.85
CA GLN A 59 28.23 22.80 33.97
C GLN A 59 26.99 22.03 34.42
N LEU A 60 26.93 20.73 34.11
CA LEU A 60 25.83 19.84 34.49
C LEU A 60 26.06 19.15 35.83
N GLN A 61 27.30 19.06 36.31
CA GLN A 61 27.67 18.37 37.55
C GLN A 61 26.88 18.83 38.80
N PRO A 62 26.52 20.12 38.98
CA PRO A 62 25.71 20.55 40.12
C PRO A 62 24.27 20.00 40.12
N TYR A 63 23.76 19.56 38.98
CA TYR A 63 22.36 19.18 38.77
C TYR A 63 22.11 17.68 39.03
N VAL A 64 22.42 17.23 40.24
CA VAL A 64 22.45 15.79 40.59
C VAL A 64 21.07 15.12 40.51
N SER A 65 19.99 15.83 40.85
CA SER A 65 18.61 15.32 40.78
C SER A 65 17.90 15.56 39.44
N LEU A 66 18.60 16.06 38.42
CA LEU A 66 17.96 16.46 37.16
C LEU A 66 17.48 15.25 36.35
N GLU A 67 16.17 15.20 36.10
CA GLU A 67 15.51 14.16 35.33
C GLU A 67 15.07 14.64 33.94
N SER A 68 14.84 15.95 33.78
CA SER A 68 14.35 16.56 32.53
C SER A 68 15.14 17.80 32.15
N LEU A 69 15.71 17.79 30.94
CA LEU A 69 16.47 18.90 30.38
C LEU A 69 15.94 19.28 28.99
N ASP A 70 15.43 20.50 28.85
CA ASP A 70 14.99 21.06 27.57
C ASP A 70 15.91 22.19 27.11
N LEU A 71 16.63 21.94 26.02
CA LEU A 71 17.58 22.84 25.37
C LEU A 71 17.11 23.20 23.95
N THR A 72 15.81 23.16 23.69
CA THR A 72 15.24 23.45 22.37
C THR A 72 15.60 24.84 21.88
N SER A 73 15.90 25.00 20.59
CA SER A 73 16.22 26.32 19.99
C SER A 73 17.44 27.00 20.61
N ASN A 74 18.55 26.27 20.73
CA ASN A 74 19.85 26.83 21.11
C ASN A 74 20.83 26.75 19.91
N PHE A 75 22.14 26.91 20.16
CA PHE A 75 23.18 26.92 19.14
C PHE A 75 24.13 25.72 19.21
N ILE A 76 23.74 24.63 19.87
CA ILE A 76 24.57 23.42 20.04
C ILE A 76 24.87 22.81 18.67
N SER A 77 26.15 22.67 18.32
CA SER A 77 26.59 22.16 17.01
C SER A 77 27.07 20.71 17.01
N GLU A 78 27.46 20.20 18.17
CA GLU A 78 27.97 18.84 18.34
C GLU A 78 27.71 18.33 19.76
N LEU A 79 27.64 17.01 19.92
CA LEU A 79 27.66 16.33 21.22
C LEU A 79 28.91 15.48 21.32
N LYS A 80 29.72 15.76 22.34
CA LYS A 80 31.01 15.13 22.59
C LYS A 80 30.91 14.05 23.65
N VAL A 81 31.87 13.14 23.67
CA VAL A 81 32.06 12.23 24.81
C VAL A 81 32.34 13.06 26.06
N GLY A 82 31.64 12.78 27.15
CA GLY A 82 31.75 13.56 28.39
C GLY A 82 30.96 14.88 28.37
N SER A 83 30.03 15.11 27.44
CA SER A 83 29.11 16.24 27.53
C SER A 83 28.18 16.16 28.76
N PHE A 84 27.93 14.95 29.29
CA PHE A 84 27.09 14.71 30.46
C PHE A 84 27.90 14.03 31.58
N PRO A 85 27.73 14.43 32.86
CA PRO A 85 28.13 13.63 34.00
C PRO A 85 27.24 12.38 34.12
N SER A 86 27.63 11.42 34.96
CA SER A 86 26.75 10.30 35.30
C SER A 86 25.53 10.83 36.07
N MET A 87 24.34 10.68 35.48
CA MET A 87 23.11 11.24 36.02
C MET A 87 21.86 10.46 35.59
N GLN A 88 20.76 10.65 36.32
CA GLN A 88 19.49 9.94 36.12
C GLN A 88 18.55 10.70 35.17
N LEU A 89 19.09 11.21 34.07
CA LEU A 89 18.33 12.02 33.11
C LEU A 89 17.37 11.13 32.30
N LYS A 90 16.05 11.36 32.44
CA LYS A 90 15.00 10.60 31.77
C LYS A 90 14.54 11.26 30.47
N TYR A 91 14.54 12.59 30.39
CA TYR A 91 14.08 13.37 29.24
C TYR A 91 15.15 14.36 28.79
N LEU A 92 15.55 14.25 27.52
CA LEU A 92 16.48 15.19 26.89
C LEU A 92 15.91 15.70 25.56
N ASN A 93 15.72 17.01 25.48
CA ASN A 93 15.28 17.67 24.27
C ASN A 93 16.33 18.65 23.74
N LEU A 94 16.90 18.31 22.60
CA LEU A 94 17.93 19.06 21.87
C LEU A 94 17.39 19.54 20.51
N SER A 95 16.07 19.61 20.36
CA SER A 95 15.45 19.97 19.09
C SER A 95 15.78 21.40 18.65
N ASN A 96 15.78 21.66 17.35
CA ASN A 96 16.01 22.98 16.76
C ASN A 96 17.37 23.59 17.14
N ASN A 97 18.41 22.77 17.22
CA ASN A 97 19.80 23.19 17.41
C ASN A 97 20.55 23.13 16.06
N ARG A 98 21.88 23.10 16.10
CA ARG A 98 22.75 23.02 14.91
C ARG A 98 23.54 21.70 14.88
N ILE A 99 23.07 20.67 15.59
CA ILE A 99 23.83 19.43 15.83
C ILE A 99 24.08 18.72 14.50
N SER A 100 25.34 18.66 14.08
CA SER A 100 25.78 17.91 12.89
C SER A 100 26.59 16.66 13.23
N ILE A 101 27.16 16.60 14.44
CA ILE A 101 28.05 15.52 14.88
C ILE A 101 27.56 14.98 16.22
N LEU A 102 27.43 13.66 16.31
CA LEU A 102 27.26 12.91 17.54
C LEU A 102 28.49 12.02 17.70
N GLU A 103 29.36 12.30 18.67
CA GLU A 103 30.50 11.42 18.91
C GLU A 103 30.01 10.06 19.46
N PRO A 104 30.57 8.93 19.00
CA PRO A 104 30.27 7.61 19.58
C PRO A 104 30.52 7.61 21.09
N GLY A 105 29.47 7.32 21.88
CA GLY A 105 29.53 7.35 23.34
C GLY A 105 29.11 8.67 24.00
N CYS A 106 28.70 9.69 23.25
CA CYS A 106 28.25 10.97 23.84
C CYS A 106 27.08 10.85 24.83
N PHE A 107 26.31 9.76 24.79
CA PHE A 107 25.22 9.48 25.73
C PHE A 107 25.54 8.40 26.79
N GLU A 108 26.77 7.88 26.83
CA GLU A 108 27.12 6.72 27.68
C GLU A 108 26.80 6.95 29.16
N ASN A 109 27.11 8.14 29.69
CA ASN A 109 26.88 8.52 31.09
C ASN A 109 25.40 8.70 31.48
N ILE A 110 24.49 8.80 30.51
CA ILE A 110 23.03 8.91 30.74
C ILE A 110 22.26 7.72 30.16
N SER A 111 22.96 6.70 29.67
CA SER A 111 22.37 5.59 28.92
C SER A 111 21.42 4.70 29.73
N SER A 112 21.66 4.61 31.04
CA SER A 112 20.92 3.74 31.95
C SER A 112 19.56 4.29 32.37
N SER A 113 19.28 5.57 32.13
CA SER A 113 18.10 6.27 32.64
C SER A 113 17.27 6.97 31.56
N LEU A 114 17.86 7.27 30.39
CA LEU A 114 17.20 8.05 29.35
C LEU A 114 16.04 7.29 28.71
N VAL A 115 14.85 7.88 28.77
CA VAL A 115 13.59 7.34 28.23
C VAL A 115 13.15 8.06 26.95
N VAL A 116 13.38 9.38 26.88
CA VAL A 116 12.98 10.23 25.75
C VAL A 116 14.17 11.05 25.26
N LEU A 117 14.47 10.95 23.97
CA LEU A 117 15.48 11.76 23.29
C LEU A 117 14.89 12.42 22.05
N LYS A 118 14.95 13.76 22.02
CA LYS A 118 14.49 14.56 20.86
C LYS A 118 15.65 15.33 20.24
N LEU A 119 15.92 15.03 18.98
CA LEU A 119 16.98 15.61 18.13
C LEU A 119 16.39 16.24 16.86
N ASN A 120 15.11 16.62 16.88
CA ASN A 120 14.40 17.16 15.73
C ASN A 120 15.04 18.45 15.21
N ARG A 121 14.90 18.76 13.91
CA ARG A 121 15.34 20.03 13.30
C ARG A 121 16.82 20.35 13.61
N ASN A 122 17.69 19.35 13.47
CA ASN A 122 19.14 19.51 13.58
C ASN A 122 19.78 19.36 12.19
N ARG A 123 21.09 19.11 12.12
CA ARG A 123 21.88 19.00 10.89
C ARG A 123 22.54 17.62 10.75
N LEU A 124 21.97 16.59 11.38
CA LEU A 124 22.52 15.24 11.33
C LEU A 124 22.48 14.69 9.90
N VAL A 125 23.63 14.28 9.37
CA VAL A 125 23.76 13.71 8.01
C VAL A 125 23.91 12.20 8.07
N THR A 126 24.64 11.69 9.06
CA THR A 126 24.89 10.27 9.27
C THR A 126 24.54 9.90 10.71
N LEU A 127 24.21 8.63 10.93
CA LEU A 127 24.01 8.05 12.25
C LEU A 127 25.19 7.11 12.54
N PRO A 128 26.19 7.55 13.32
CA PRO A 128 27.38 6.74 13.53
C PRO A 128 27.04 5.45 14.29
N SER A 129 27.73 4.37 13.93
CA SER A 129 27.57 3.09 14.65
C SER A 129 27.85 3.27 16.14
N LYS A 130 27.10 2.55 16.99
CA LYS A 130 27.27 2.52 18.46
C LYS A 130 26.94 3.82 19.20
N VAL A 131 26.45 4.89 18.53
CA VAL A 131 25.99 6.11 19.23
C VAL A 131 24.78 5.83 20.12
N PHE A 132 23.85 5.00 19.64
CA PHE A 132 22.59 4.73 20.32
C PHE A 132 22.62 3.44 21.14
N LYS A 133 23.44 3.39 22.19
CA LYS A 133 23.39 2.35 23.22
C LYS A 133 22.54 2.82 24.41
N LEU A 134 21.23 2.87 24.21
CA LEU A 134 20.28 3.46 25.15
C LEU A 134 19.20 2.42 25.50
N PRO A 135 19.49 1.46 26.40
CA PRO A 135 18.63 0.30 26.62
C PRO A 135 17.25 0.63 27.22
N GLN A 136 17.12 1.77 27.91
CA GLN A 136 15.85 2.24 28.50
C GLN A 136 15.07 3.21 27.61
N LEU A 137 15.63 3.60 26.45
CA LEU A 137 14.99 4.59 25.58
C LEU A 137 13.72 4.02 24.99
N GLN A 138 12.61 4.74 25.14
CA GLN A 138 11.31 4.36 24.59
C GLN A 138 10.93 5.23 23.39
N PHE A 139 11.36 6.50 23.37
CA PHE A 139 10.98 7.47 22.33
C PHE A 139 12.21 8.18 21.77
N LEU A 140 12.43 8.04 20.47
CA LEU A 140 13.49 8.73 19.74
C LEU A 140 12.90 9.53 18.58
N GLU A 141 13.08 10.85 18.62
CA GLU A 141 12.68 11.73 17.51
C GLU A 141 13.89 12.37 16.84
N MET A 142 14.03 12.16 15.53
CA MET A 142 15.07 12.75 14.69
C MET A 142 14.50 13.40 13.43
N LYS A 143 13.27 13.91 13.49
CA LYS A 143 12.57 14.47 12.32
C LYS A 143 13.23 15.76 11.83
N ARG A 144 13.14 16.03 10.52
CA ARG A 144 13.74 17.23 9.90
C ARG A 144 15.25 17.35 10.14
N ASN A 145 15.98 16.24 9.99
CA ASN A 145 17.44 16.24 9.87
C ASN A 145 17.83 16.07 8.39
N LYS A 146 19.05 15.62 8.09
CA LYS A 146 19.57 15.42 6.72
C LYS A 146 20.08 13.99 6.53
N ILE A 147 19.46 13.02 7.22
CA ILE A 147 19.88 11.61 7.19
C ILE A 147 19.48 11.01 5.85
N LYS A 148 20.48 10.65 5.02
CA LYS A 148 20.24 10.06 3.70
C LYS A 148 20.15 8.53 3.73
N THR A 149 20.92 7.91 4.60
CA THR A 149 21.02 6.45 4.69
C THR A 149 20.92 6.00 6.15
N VAL A 150 20.31 4.84 6.37
CA VAL A 150 20.34 4.13 7.65
C VAL A 150 20.99 2.77 7.40
N ASP A 151 22.14 2.57 8.04
CA ASP A 151 22.95 1.37 7.88
C ASP A 151 22.41 0.22 8.74
N SER A 152 22.85 -1.00 8.42
CA SER A 152 22.51 -2.19 9.20
C SER A 152 22.93 -2.02 10.67
N LEU A 153 22.09 -2.45 11.61
CA LEU A 153 22.37 -2.43 13.05
C LEU A 153 22.57 -1.03 13.65
N THR A 154 22.24 0.07 12.96
CA THR A 154 22.40 1.46 13.46
C THR A 154 21.78 1.65 14.85
N PHE A 155 20.65 0.99 15.12
CA PHE A 155 19.87 1.14 16.34
C PHE A 155 20.02 -0.01 17.35
N LYS A 156 21.02 -0.89 17.17
CA LYS A 156 21.28 -2.00 18.07
C LYS A 156 21.67 -1.51 19.47
N GLY A 157 20.96 -2.00 20.49
CA GLY A 157 21.15 -1.61 21.90
C GLY A 157 20.08 -0.66 22.45
N MET A 158 19.02 -0.39 21.68
CA MET A 158 17.81 0.29 22.15
C MET A 158 16.64 -0.70 22.28
N ASP A 159 16.80 -1.70 23.13
CA ASP A 159 15.87 -2.84 23.22
C ASP A 159 14.46 -2.44 23.70
N SER A 160 14.33 -1.32 24.42
CA SER A 160 13.04 -0.81 24.93
C SER A 160 12.35 0.20 23.99
N LEU A 161 12.92 0.48 22.81
CA LEU A 161 12.39 1.53 21.94
C LEU A 161 11.01 1.14 21.41
N LYS A 162 10.03 2.03 21.59
CA LYS A 162 8.65 1.86 21.15
C LYS A 162 8.31 2.70 19.94
N SER A 163 8.84 3.92 19.85
CA SER A 163 8.51 4.87 18.78
C SER A 163 9.77 5.53 18.22
N LEU A 164 9.94 5.44 16.90
CA LEU A 164 11.03 6.05 16.15
C LEU A 164 10.48 6.97 15.06
N LYS A 165 10.83 8.26 15.16
CA LYS A 165 10.36 9.29 14.23
C LYS A 165 11.50 9.83 13.37
N LEU A 166 11.45 9.54 12.07
CA LEU A 166 12.49 9.84 11.08
C LEU A 166 11.96 10.66 9.88
N GLN A 167 10.83 11.35 10.03
CA GLN A 167 10.20 12.09 8.95
C GLN A 167 11.07 13.25 8.45
N ARG A 168 10.93 13.60 7.16
CA ARG A 168 11.59 14.77 6.55
C ARG A 168 13.12 14.75 6.67
N ASN A 169 13.74 13.59 6.48
CA ASN A 169 15.21 13.45 6.51
C ASN A 169 15.86 13.41 5.12
N GLY A 170 15.07 13.09 4.09
CA GLY A 170 15.58 12.82 2.75
C GLY A 170 16.25 11.45 2.66
N ILE A 171 15.76 10.46 3.43
CA ILE A 171 16.26 9.09 3.40
C ILE A 171 15.99 8.51 2.01
N THR A 172 17.04 8.10 1.31
CA THR A 172 16.96 7.44 0.01
C THR A 172 17.17 5.94 0.10
N LYS A 173 17.84 5.46 1.17
CA LYS A 173 18.18 4.04 1.32
C LYS A 173 18.13 3.59 2.79
N LEU A 174 17.42 2.50 3.02
CA LEU A 174 17.47 1.73 4.26
C LEU A 174 18.16 0.40 3.93
N MET A 175 19.25 0.09 4.61
CA MET A 175 19.97 -1.18 4.41
C MET A 175 19.22 -2.35 5.07
N ASP A 176 19.55 -3.57 4.67
CA ASP A 176 19.01 -4.77 5.30
C ASP A 176 19.36 -4.80 6.79
N GLY A 177 18.36 -5.02 7.65
CA GLY A 177 18.52 -4.95 9.09
C GLY A 177 18.82 -3.55 9.63
N ALA A 178 18.45 -2.48 8.92
CA ALA A 178 18.58 -1.09 9.39
C ALA A 178 17.97 -0.88 10.79
N PHE A 179 16.82 -1.51 11.05
CA PHE A 179 16.10 -1.44 12.32
C PHE A 179 16.27 -2.70 13.19
N PHE A 180 17.22 -3.57 12.88
CA PHE A 180 17.45 -4.78 13.65
C PHE A 180 17.89 -4.47 15.09
N GLY A 181 17.30 -5.19 16.05
CA GLY A 181 17.49 -4.99 17.49
C GLY A 181 16.37 -4.17 18.15
N LEU A 182 15.49 -3.54 17.37
CA LEU A 182 14.33 -2.80 17.88
C LEU A 182 13.15 -3.75 18.18
N ASN A 183 13.34 -4.68 19.11
CA ASN A 183 12.44 -5.80 19.35
C ASN A 183 11.05 -5.41 19.89
N ASN A 184 10.95 -4.25 20.56
CA ASN A 184 9.72 -3.74 21.15
C ASN A 184 9.13 -2.54 20.39
N MET A 185 9.61 -2.26 19.17
CA MET A 185 9.15 -1.10 18.40
C MET A 185 7.71 -1.31 17.93
N GLU A 186 6.86 -0.34 18.25
CA GLU A 186 5.43 -0.32 17.93
C GLU A 186 5.10 0.70 16.83
N GLU A 187 5.84 1.81 16.75
CA GLU A 187 5.59 2.90 15.80
C GLU A 187 6.86 3.30 15.05
N LEU A 188 6.77 3.29 13.72
CA LEU A 188 7.82 3.76 12.81
C LEU A 188 7.25 4.79 11.83
N GLU A 189 7.77 6.02 11.92
CA GLU A 189 7.35 7.16 11.11
C GLU A 189 8.49 7.59 10.17
N LEU A 190 8.28 7.39 8.87
CA LEU A 190 9.22 7.61 7.77
C LEU A 190 8.65 8.55 6.69
N GLU A 191 7.64 9.34 7.02
CA GLU A 191 6.95 10.24 6.08
C GLU A 191 7.88 11.30 5.51
N HIS A 192 7.59 11.78 4.30
CA HIS A 192 8.39 12.81 3.62
C HIS A 192 9.88 12.42 3.50
N ASN A 193 10.16 11.21 3.05
CA ASN A 193 11.50 10.79 2.66
C ASN A 193 11.52 10.49 1.14
N ASN A 194 12.51 9.76 0.66
CA ASN A 194 12.68 9.45 -0.76
C ASN A 194 12.92 7.94 -0.96
N LEU A 195 12.18 7.12 -0.21
CA LEU A 195 12.19 5.66 -0.34
C LEU A 195 11.46 5.25 -1.61
N THR A 196 11.97 4.24 -2.33
CA THR A 196 11.41 3.81 -3.62
C THR A 196 10.71 2.45 -3.58
N GLU A 197 10.95 1.64 -2.55
CA GLU A 197 10.32 0.33 -2.40
C GLU A 197 10.13 -0.03 -0.92
N ILE A 198 9.13 -0.88 -0.66
CA ILE A 198 9.00 -1.61 0.60
C ILE A 198 9.52 -3.03 0.38
N ASN A 199 10.48 -3.47 1.21
CA ASN A 199 11.06 -4.80 1.13
C ASN A 199 11.31 -5.39 2.53
N LYS A 200 11.44 -6.72 2.61
CA LYS A 200 11.68 -7.42 3.89
C LYS A 200 13.02 -7.08 4.54
N GLY A 201 13.98 -6.61 3.76
CA GLY A 201 15.36 -6.38 4.17
C GLY A 201 15.43 -5.37 5.30
N TRP A 202 14.91 -4.16 5.07
CA TRP A 202 14.93 -3.13 6.11
C TRP A 202 13.86 -3.32 7.19
N LEU A 203 12.77 -4.05 6.91
CA LEU A 203 11.74 -4.43 7.89
C LEU A 203 12.17 -5.60 8.80
N TYR A 204 13.34 -6.18 8.57
CA TYR A 204 13.83 -7.35 9.29
C TYR A 204 13.87 -7.14 10.81
N GLY A 205 13.10 -7.97 11.54
CA GLY A 205 13.07 -8.00 13.00
C GLY A 205 11.96 -7.16 13.66
N LEU A 206 11.15 -6.42 12.91
CA LEU A 206 10.11 -5.52 13.43
C LEU A 206 8.81 -6.22 13.86
N ARG A 207 8.94 -7.26 14.69
CA ARG A 207 7.85 -8.19 15.07
C ARG A 207 6.73 -7.59 15.91
N MET A 208 6.97 -6.45 16.55
CA MET A 208 6.01 -5.75 17.38
C MET A 208 5.42 -4.49 16.71
N LEU A 209 5.80 -4.23 15.45
CA LEU A 209 5.38 -3.02 14.76
C LEU A 209 3.87 -3.03 14.54
N ARG A 210 3.21 -1.95 14.95
CA ARG A 210 1.76 -1.74 14.89
C ARG A 210 1.39 -0.58 13.96
N VAL A 211 2.24 0.43 13.89
CA VAL A 211 2.01 1.62 13.07
C VAL A 211 3.21 1.84 12.17
N LEU A 212 2.98 1.83 10.86
CA LEU A 212 3.97 2.17 9.85
C LEU A 212 3.44 3.30 8.97
N ARG A 213 4.07 4.47 9.07
CA ARG A 213 3.77 5.62 8.21
C ARG A 213 4.92 5.87 7.26
N VAL A 214 4.65 5.67 5.97
CA VAL A 214 5.61 5.82 4.86
C VAL A 214 5.05 6.73 3.77
N SER A 215 4.09 7.59 4.12
CA SER A 215 3.47 8.52 3.18
C SER A 215 4.42 9.61 2.70
N GLN A 216 4.13 10.20 1.54
CA GLN A 216 4.99 11.22 0.91
C GLN A 216 6.41 10.72 0.69
N ASN A 217 6.56 9.53 0.12
CA ASN A 217 7.82 8.97 -0.34
C ASN A 217 7.81 8.85 -1.87
N ALA A 218 8.72 8.04 -2.43
CA ALA A 218 8.79 7.75 -3.85
C ALA A 218 8.49 6.27 -4.16
N ILE A 219 7.66 5.61 -3.36
CA ILE A 219 7.47 4.16 -3.42
C ILE A 219 6.70 3.79 -4.69
N THR A 220 7.28 2.92 -5.51
CA THR A 220 6.66 2.38 -6.73
C THR A 220 6.27 0.91 -6.61
N THR A 221 6.84 0.18 -5.63
CA THR A 221 6.68 -1.27 -5.53
C THR A 221 6.68 -1.74 -4.06
N ILE A 222 5.77 -2.65 -3.74
CA ILE A 222 5.76 -3.45 -2.51
C ILE A 222 6.23 -4.86 -2.88
N ARG A 223 7.33 -5.33 -2.30
CA ARG A 223 7.82 -6.70 -2.56
C ARG A 223 6.87 -7.75 -1.96
N PRO A 224 6.70 -8.92 -2.59
CA PRO A 224 5.82 -9.98 -2.10
C PRO A 224 6.05 -10.44 -0.66
N ASP A 225 7.30 -10.39 -0.20
CA ASP A 225 7.73 -10.85 1.12
C ASP A 225 7.89 -9.71 2.14
N ALA A 226 7.52 -8.47 1.77
CA ALA A 226 7.73 -7.27 2.57
C ALA A 226 7.28 -7.42 4.03
N TRP A 227 6.14 -8.08 4.25
CA TRP A 227 5.45 -8.09 5.54
C TRP A 227 5.77 -9.30 6.43
N GLU A 228 6.73 -10.15 6.03
CA GLU A 228 7.11 -11.38 6.76
C GLU A 228 7.33 -11.15 8.26
N PHE A 229 7.92 -10.00 8.63
CA PHE A 229 8.25 -9.65 10.00
C PHE A 229 7.26 -8.68 10.68
N CYS A 230 6.25 -8.17 9.96
CA CYS A 230 5.37 -7.09 10.43
C CYS A 230 3.91 -7.54 10.60
N GLN A 231 3.68 -8.78 11.02
CA GLN A 231 2.34 -9.39 11.10
C GLN A 231 1.43 -8.82 12.20
N LYS A 232 1.92 -7.88 13.01
CA LYS A 232 1.15 -7.16 14.05
C LYS A 232 0.71 -5.76 13.62
N LEU A 233 0.92 -5.41 12.36
CA LEU A 233 0.62 -4.08 11.84
C LEU A 233 -0.90 -3.83 11.86
N ILE A 234 -1.29 -2.70 12.44
CA ILE A 234 -2.67 -2.25 12.62
C ILE A 234 -2.95 -1.05 11.70
N GLU A 235 -1.99 -0.15 11.56
CA GLU A 235 -2.09 1.04 10.71
C GLU A 235 -0.94 1.06 9.69
N LEU A 236 -1.30 1.15 8.41
CA LEU A 236 -0.36 1.31 7.30
C LEU A 236 -0.77 2.53 6.46
N ASP A 237 0.10 3.54 6.43
CA ASP A 237 -0.06 4.72 5.58
C ASP A 237 0.99 4.74 4.46
N LEU A 238 0.53 4.44 3.24
CA LEU A 238 1.26 4.46 1.97
C LEU A 238 0.80 5.60 1.05
N SER A 239 0.05 6.58 1.58
CA SER A 239 -0.49 7.67 0.77
C SER A 239 0.59 8.59 0.18
N PHE A 240 0.29 9.31 -0.89
CA PHE A 240 1.25 10.20 -1.55
C PHE A 240 2.55 9.48 -1.95
N ASN A 241 2.41 8.36 -2.67
CA ASN A 241 3.51 7.62 -3.27
C ASN A 241 3.26 7.48 -4.79
N TYR A 242 4.03 6.62 -5.47
CA TYR A 242 3.92 6.39 -6.92
C TYR A 242 3.55 4.94 -7.24
N LEU A 243 2.74 4.31 -6.40
CA LEU A 243 2.22 2.96 -6.65
C LEU A 243 1.29 3.00 -7.87
N THR A 244 1.50 2.09 -8.82
CA THR A 244 0.67 1.97 -10.03
C THR A 244 -0.11 0.65 -10.09
N ARG A 245 0.43 -0.39 -9.45
CA ARG A 245 -0.14 -1.74 -9.42
C ARG A 245 -0.06 -2.33 -8.02
N LEU A 246 -1.06 -3.13 -7.67
CA LEU A 246 -1.07 -3.97 -6.48
C LEU A 246 -1.45 -5.38 -6.88
N ASP A 247 -0.50 -6.31 -6.79
CA ASP A 247 -0.71 -7.72 -7.13
C ASP A 247 -1.43 -8.45 -5.97
N GLU A 248 -2.02 -9.62 -6.24
CA GLU A 248 -2.77 -10.44 -5.26
C GLU A 248 -2.06 -10.63 -3.91
N ILE A 249 -0.73 -10.73 -3.94
CA ILE A 249 0.11 -11.01 -2.77
C ILE A 249 0.63 -9.76 -2.05
N ALA A 250 0.29 -8.55 -2.50
CA ALA A 250 0.87 -7.30 -2.02
C ALA A 250 0.70 -7.06 -0.51
N PHE A 251 -0.35 -7.60 0.12
CA PHE A 251 -0.64 -7.42 1.55
C PHE A 251 -0.72 -8.73 2.34
N VAL A 252 -0.25 -9.84 1.76
CA VAL A 252 -0.26 -11.14 2.44
C VAL A 252 0.52 -11.05 3.75
N GLY A 253 -0.09 -11.57 4.83
CA GLY A 253 0.47 -11.54 6.19
C GLY A 253 -0.06 -10.39 7.06
N LEU A 254 -0.80 -9.42 6.51
CA LEU A 254 -1.36 -8.28 7.26
C LEU A 254 -2.80 -8.52 7.75
N GLY A 255 -3.11 -9.73 8.22
CA GLY A 255 -4.48 -10.12 8.59
C GLY A 255 -5.08 -9.41 9.82
N VAL A 256 -4.28 -8.65 10.57
CA VAL A 256 -4.73 -7.84 11.73
C VAL A 256 -4.80 -6.35 11.45
N LEU A 257 -4.52 -5.94 10.20
CA LEU A 257 -4.57 -4.54 9.78
C LEU A 257 -5.99 -4.01 9.93
N ASP A 258 -6.12 -2.82 10.52
CA ASP A 258 -7.37 -2.12 10.80
C ASP A 258 -7.57 -0.93 9.84
N SER A 259 -6.49 -0.22 9.54
CA SER A 259 -6.51 0.96 8.66
C SER A 259 -5.42 0.88 7.60
N LEU A 260 -5.83 1.02 6.34
CA LEU A 260 -4.95 1.07 5.17
C LEU A 260 -5.25 2.35 4.37
N ASN A 261 -4.22 3.18 4.21
CA ASN A 261 -4.29 4.38 3.38
C ASN A 261 -3.34 4.24 2.17
N LEU A 262 -3.95 4.18 0.98
CA LEU A 262 -3.33 4.13 -0.34
C LEU A 262 -3.68 5.38 -1.17
N GLY A 263 -4.26 6.40 -0.53
CA GLY A 263 -4.71 7.61 -1.20
C GLY A 263 -3.57 8.36 -1.90
N ASP A 264 -3.90 9.13 -2.93
CA ASP A 264 -2.93 9.99 -3.62
C ASP A 264 -1.74 9.20 -4.21
N ASN A 265 -2.03 8.09 -4.90
CA ASN A 265 -1.07 7.31 -5.69
C ASN A 265 -1.47 7.35 -7.19
N SER A 266 -0.98 6.43 -8.01
CA SER A 266 -1.36 6.29 -9.42
C SER A 266 -1.87 4.87 -9.71
N ILE A 267 -2.56 4.26 -8.75
CA ILE A 267 -2.99 2.86 -8.81
C ILE A 267 -4.07 2.72 -9.89
N SER A 268 -3.76 2.00 -10.95
CA SER A 268 -4.69 1.66 -12.04
C SER A 268 -4.99 0.16 -12.11
N HIS A 269 -4.12 -0.68 -11.55
CA HIS A 269 -4.30 -2.13 -11.49
C HIS A 269 -4.41 -2.68 -10.06
N LEU A 270 -5.48 -3.43 -9.82
CA LEU A 270 -5.71 -4.19 -8.59
C LEU A 270 -5.87 -5.66 -8.95
N GLY A 271 -4.96 -6.50 -8.45
CA GLY A 271 -5.03 -7.95 -8.61
C GLY A 271 -6.29 -8.53 -7.96
N GLU A 272 -6.76 -9.64 -8.51
CA GLU A 272 -7.88 -10.40 -7.95
C GLU A 272 -7.56 -10.81 -6.50
N GLY A 273 -8.46 -10.53 -5.56
CA GLY A 273 -8.26 -10.87 -4.15
C GLY A 273 -7.11 -10.11 -3.44
N VAL A 274 -6.59 -9.02 -4.00
CA VAL A 274 -5.47 -8.25 -3.40
C VAL A 274 -5.70 -7.84 -1.93
N PHE A 275 -6.96 -7.58 -1.56
CA PHE A 275 -7.34 -7.26 -0.18
C PHE A 275 -7.91 -8.45 0.60
N GLY A 276 -7.97 -9.65 0.01
CA GLY A 276 -8.62 -10.83 0.58
C GLY A 276 -7.98 -11.36 1.87
N SER A 277 -6.71 -11.03 2.11
CA SER A 277 -6.03 -11.34 3.37
C SER A 277 -6.36 -10.35 4.51
N LEU A 278 -6.96 -9.20 4.21
CA LEU A 278 -7.21 -8.09 5.14
C LEU A 278 -8.56 -8.22 5.85
N GLY A 279 -8.87 -9.39 6.40
CA GLY A 279 -10.19 -9.70 6.98
C GLY A 279 -10.57 -8.87 8.22
N ASN A 280 -9.61 -8.17 8.85
CA ASN A 280 -9.87 -7.26 9.98
C ASN A 280 -9.93 -5.77 9.60
N LEU A 281 -9.73 -5.43 8.33
CA LEU A 281 -9.65 -4.03 7.91
C LEU A 281 -10.99 -3.34 8.11
N CYS A 282 -10.98 -2.22 8.83
CA CYS A 282 -12.14 -1.38 9.09
C CYS A 282 -12.17 -0.15 8.17
N THR A 283 -11.00 0.39 7.82
CA THR A 283 -10.86 1.60 6.99
C THR A 283 -9.93 1.36 5.81
N LEU A 284 -10.44 1.62 4.60
CA LEU A 284 -9.68 1.60 3.36
C LEU A 284 -9.84 2.94 2.62
N ASP A 285 -8.76 3.71 2.55
CA ASP A 285 -8.69 4.94 1.74
C ASP A 285 -7.83 4.69 0.49
N ILE A 286 -8.45 4.77 -0.70
CA ILE A 286 -7.81 4.56 -2.00
C ILE A 286 -8.16 5.76 -2.94
N ARG A 287 -8.45 6.91 -2.34
CA ARG A 287 -8.81 8.13 -3.06
C ARG A 287 -7.69 8.63 -3.99
N ASN A 288 -8.07 9.43 -4.99
CA ASN A 288 -7.12 10.09 -5.88
C ASN A 288 -6.10 9.11 -6.49
N ASN A 289 -6.61 8.09 -7.17
CA ASN A 289 -5.87 7.09 -7.93
C ASN A 289 -6.48 6.98 -9.35
N GLU A 290 -6.14 5.93 -10.09
CA GLU A 290 -6.59 5.69 -11.47
C GLU A 290 -7.52 4.46 -11.59
N ILE A 291 -8.19 4.07 -10.50
CA ILE A 291 -9.07 2.89 -10.51
C ILE A 291 -10.31 3.10 -11.37
N SER A 292 -10.60 2.12 -12.21
CA SER A 292 -11.82 2.03 -13.03
C SER A 292 -12.35 0.60 -13.03
N TRP A 293 -11.82 -0.23 -13.93
CA TRP A 293 -12.26 -1.59 -14.23
C TRP A 293 -12.35 -2.53 -13.03
N ALA A 294 -11.51 -2.36 -12.00
CA ALA A 294 -11.57 -3.16 -10.78
C ALA A 294 -12.96 -3.12 -10.12
N ILE A 295 -13.67 -2.00 -10.27
CA ILE A 295 -15.04 -1.79 -9.78
C ILE A 295 -16.07 -2.09 -10.87
N GLU A 296 -15.73 -1.87 -12.15
CA GLU A 296 -16.64 -2.03 -13.29
C GLU A 296 -16.75 -3.48 -13.83
N ASP A 297 -15.77 -4.35 -13.56
CA ASP A 297 -15.63 -5.73 -14.08
C ASP A 297 -16.02 -6.79 -13.03
N SER A 298 -16.53 -6.38 -11.86
CA SER A 298 -17.08 -7.31 -10.85
C SER A 298 -16.11 -8.39 -10.35
N ILE A 299 -14.81 -8.10 -10.28
CA ILE A 299 -13.78 -9.10 -10.00
C ILE A 299 -13.65 -9.49 -8.52
N GLY A 300 -14.59 -9.07 -7.65
CA GLY A 300 -14.55 -9.39 -6.22
C GLY A 300 -13.35 -8.78 -5.49
N VAL A 301 -12.92 -7.56 -5.83
CA VAL A 301 -11.71 -6.93 -5.22
C VAL A 301 -11.78 -6.83 -3.70
N PHE A 302 -12.99 -6.68 -3.16
CA PHE A 302 -13.24 -6.54 -1.73
C PHE A 302 -13.72 -7.84 -1.07
N ASP A 303 -13.62 -8.98 -1.76
CA ASP A 303 -13.95 -10.28 -1.20
C ASP A 303 -13.12 -10.55 0.06
N GLY A 304 -13.76 -11.04 1.11
CA GLY A 304 -13.11 -11.33 2.39
C GLY A 304 -12.99 -10.14 3.34
N MET A 305 -13.31 -8.91 2.92
CA MET A 305 -13.24 -7.68 3.74
C MET A 305 -14.43 -7.52 4.70
N LYS A 306 -14.66 -8.51 5.55
CA LYS A 306 -15.88 -8.66 6.38
C LYS A 306 -16.11 -7.56 7.42
N LYS A 307 -15.05 -6.87 7.86
CA LYS A 307 -15.12 -5.81 8.88
C LYS A 307 -15.06 -4.40 8.29
N LEU A 308 -14.96 -4.27 6.97
CA LEU A 308 -14.78 -2.97 6.34
C LEU A 308 -16.01 -2.11 6.55
N ASN A 309 -15.81 -1.00 7.24
CA ASN A 309 -16.85 -0.02 7.55
C ASN A 309 -16.72 1.22 6.67
N THR A 310 -15.49 1.70 6.46
CA THR A 310 -15.20 2.92 5.71
C THR A 310 -14.41 2.63 4.44
N LEU A 311 -14.99 2.97 3.28
CA LEU A 311 -14.37 2.87 1.96
C LEU A 311 -14.38 4.22 1.26
N ILE A 312 -13.19 4.73 0.93
CA ILE A 312 -13.01 6.01 0.23
C ILE A 312 -12.42 5.74 -1.16
N LEU A 313 -13.24 5.97 -2.18
CA LEU A 313 -12.92 5.81 -3.60
C LEU A 313 -12.99 7.14 -4.36
N GLN A 314 -13.04 8.26 -3.63
CA GLN A 314 -13.11 9.61 -4.19
C GLN A 314 -12.02 9.84 -5.24
N ARG A 315 -12.36 10.57 -6.33
CA ARG A 315 -11.39 11.04 -7.34
C ARG A 315 -10.64 9.88 -8.01
N ASN A 316 -11.37 8.85 -8.43
CA ASN A 316 -10.86 7.77 -9.29
C ASN A 316 -11.41 7.93 -10.73
N LYS A 317 -11.35 6.87 -11.53
CA LYS A 317 -11.79 6.82 -12.94
C LYS A 317 -13.01 5.92 -13.12
N ILE A 318 -13.79 5.70 -12.07
CA ILE A 318 -14.92 4.77 -12.07
C ILE A 318 -16.09 5.37 -12.84
N LYS A 319 -16.61 4.65 -13.84
CA LYS A 319 -17.77 5.03 -14.65
C LYS A 319 -19.02 4.19 -14.37
N SER A 320 -18.86 2.96 -13.89
CA SER A 320 -19.98 2.04 -13.69
C SER A 320 -19.82 1.30 -12.36
N ILE A 321 -20.91 1.16 -11.60
CA ILE A 321 -20.93 0.31 -10.41
C ILE A 321 -21.79 -0.91 -10.73
N THR A 322 -21.16 -2.08 -10.80
CA THR A 322 -21.85 -3.33 -11.09
C THR A 322 -22.46 -3.96 -9.84
N LYS A 323 -23.34 -4.95 -10.03
CA LYS A 323 -23.99 -5.71 -8.96
C LYS A 323 -23.04 -6.25 -7.89
N LYS A 324 -21.82 -6.66 -8.28
CA LYS A 324 -20.82 -7.26 -7.37
C LYS A 324 -19.69 -6.33 -6.98
N ALA A 325 -19.77 -5.04 -7.33
CA ALA A 325 -18.70 -4.08 -7.09
C ALA A 325 -18.31 -3.97 -5.61
N PHE A 326 -19.26 -4.19 -4.71
CA PHE A 326 -19.07 -4.14 -3.25
C PHE A 326 -19.46 -5.46 -2.57
N GLU A 327 -19.34 -6.59 -3.26
CA GLU A 327 -19.48 -7.92 -2.64
C GLU A 327 -18.32 -8.14 -1.65
N GLY A 328 -18.61 -8.67 -0.45
CA GLY A 328 -17.63 -8.85 0.64
C GLY A 328 -17.84 -7.94 1.86
N PRO A 329 -17.79 -6.60 1.75
CA PRO A 329 -17.95 -5.67 2.87
C PRO A 329 -19.42 -5.44 3.26
N GLU A 330 -20.02 -6.42 3.93
CA GLU A 330 -21.42 -6.37 4.39
C GLU A 330 -21.66 -5.33 5.52
N GLU A 331 -20.60 -4.96 6.26
CA GLU A 331 -20.65 -3.99 7.36
C GLU A 331 -20.32 -2.54 6.90
N LEU A 332 -20.31 -2.29 5.59
CA LEU A 332 -19.95 -0.98 5.04
C LEU A 332 -20.96 0.10 5.46
N GLU A 333 -20.52 1.11 6.23
CA GLU A 333 -21.35 2.22 6.69
C GLU A 333 -20.99 3.56 6.03
N TYR A 334 -19.76 3.74 5.57
CA TYR A 334 -19.29 4.96 4.91
C TYR A 334 -18.72 4.62 3.53
N LEU A 335 -19.31 5.21 2.49
CA LEU A 335 -18.84 5.09 1.11
C LEU A 335 -18.75 6.46 0.43
N ASP A 336 -17.55 6.83 -0.01
CA ASP A 336 -17.31 8.04 -0.80
C ASP A 336 -16.89 7.69 -2.23
N LEU A 337 -17.78 7.96 -3.18
CA LEU A 337 -17.60 7.82 -4.62
C LEU A 337 -17.51 9.18 -5.34
N SER A 338 -17.43 10.29 -4.61
CA SER A 338 -17.42 11.64 -5.19
C SER A 338 -16.25 11.86 -6.15
N LYS A 339 -16.42 12.79 -7.10
CA LYS A 339 -15.39 13.14 -8.09
C LYS A 339 -14.93 11.95 -8.96
N ASN A 340 -15.78 10.95 -9.12
CA ASN A 340 -15.72 9.98 -10.21
C ASN A 340 -16.65 10.43 -11.35
N GLU A 341 -16.54 9.81 -12.52
CA GLU A 341 -17.41 10.07 -13.68
C GLU A 341 -18.51 9.01 -13.77
N ILE A 342 -19.18 8.73 -12.65
CA ILE A 342 -20.16 7.63 -12.56
C ILE A 342 -21.35 7.92 -13.47
N MET A 343 -21.59 7.00 -14.40
CA MET A 343 -22.65 7.01 -15.40
C MET A 343 -23.80 6.08 -15.01
N SER A 344 -23.53 4.97 -14.31
CA SER A 344 -24.58 4.02 -13.89
C SER A 344 -24.22 3.31 -12.60
N ILE A 345 -25.24 2.97 -11.81
CA ILE A 345 -25.13 2.21 -10.57
C ILE A 345 -26.19 1.11 -10.60
N HIS A 346 -25.78 -0.14 -10.47
CA HIS A 346 -26.70 -1.26 -10.35
C HIS A 346 -27.38 -1.24 -8.97
N PRO A 347 -28.71 -1.43 -8.86
CA PRO A 347 -29.44 -1.35 -7.59
C PRO A 347 -28.88 -2.29 -6.53
N GLU A 348 -28.65 -3.56 -6.91
CA GLU A 348 -28.16 -4.57 -5.98
C GLU A 348 -26.76 -4.31 -5.40
N ALA A 349 -25.97 -3.43 -6.02
CA ALA A 349 -24.61 -3.14 -5.57
C ALA A 349 -24.57 -2.43 -4.20
N LEU A 350 -25.65 -1.72 -3.84
CA LEU A 350 -25.73 -0.96 -2.60
C LEU A 350 -26.75 -1.56 -1.61
N THR A 351 -27.66 -2.44 -2.06
CA THR A 351 -28.74 -2.95 -1.20
C THR A 351 -28.26 -3.86 -0.07
N HIS A 352 -27.14 -4.56 -0.25
CA HIS A 352 -26.57 -5.45 0.77
C HIS A 352 -25.70 -4.70 1.80
N THR A 353 -25.49 -3.39 1.63
CA THR A 353 -24.64 -2.58 2.51
C THR A 353 -25.44 -1.93 3.65
N LYS A 354 -24.76 -1.56 4.74
CA LYS A 354 -25.35 -0.87 5.89
C LYS A 354 -25.07 0.63 5.89
N LEU A 355 -25.05 1.23 4.70
CA LEU A 355 -24.62 2.62 4.51
C LEU A 355 -25.39 3.60 5.40
N LYS A 356 -24.63 4.35 6.19
CA LYS A 356 -25.07 5.52 6.97
C LYS A 356 -24.62 6.82 6.32
N VAL A 357 -23.50 6.79 5.61
CA VAL A 357 -22.98 7.92 4.84
C VAL A 357 -22.66 7.45 3.42
N PHE A 358 -23.32 8.08 2.46
CA PHE A 358 -23.06 7.87 1.04
C PHE A 358 -22.78 9.22 0.38
N ILE A 359 -21.58 9.37 -0.18
CA ILE A 359 -21.16 10.59 -0.86
C ILE A 359 -21.01 10.29 -2.35
N LEU A 360 -21.81 10.98 -3.16
CA LEU A 360 -21.80 10.86 -4.61
C LEU A 360 -21.99 12.24 -5.21
N ASN A 361 -21.08 12.67 -6.07
CA ASN A 361 -21.25 13.89 -6.84
C ASN A 361 -20.87 13.59 -8.29
N THR A 362 -21.88 13.42 -9.12
CA THR A 362 -21.75 13.12 -10.56
C THR A 362 -22.75 13.91 -11.36
N SER A 363 -22.32 14.35 -12.54
CA SER A 363 -23.15 14.96 -13.58
C SER A 363 -23.12 14.16 -14.88
N SER A 364 -22.74 12.88 -14.80
CA SER A 364 -22.50 12.01 -15.95
C SER A 364 -23.54 10.89 -16.08
N LEU A 365 -24.62 10.90 -15.30
CA LEU A 365 -25.54 9.77 -15.21
C LEU A 365 -26.30 9.52 -16.52
N LEU A 366 -26.43 8.24 -16.87
CA LEU A 366 -27.35 7.70 -17.85
C LEU A 366 -28.69 7.45 -17.18
N CYS A 367 -29.62 8.38 -17.29
CA CYS A 367 -30.93 8.32 -16.64
C CYS A 367 -31.96 7.56 -17.50
N ASP A 368 -31.66 6.30 -17.76
CA ASP A 368 -32.53 5.34 -18.43
C ASP A 368 -33.39 4.55 -17.41
N CYS A 369 -34.15 3.56 -17.89
CA CYS A 369 -34.95 2.69 -17.03
C CYS A 369 -34.12 1.91 -15.98
N HIS A 370 -32.82 1.68 -16.21
CA HIS A 370 -31.96 1.00 -15.24
C HIS A 370 -31.58 1.90 -14.05
N MET A 371 -31.71 3.22 -14.18
CA MET A 371 -31.46 4.18 -13.11
C MET A 371 -32.72 4.65 -12.38
N GLN A 372 -33.90 4.18 -12.79
CA GLN A 372 -35.20 4.54 -12.21
C GLN A 372 -35.27 4.36 -10.67
N TRP A 373 -34.58 3.35 -10.14
CA TRP A 373 -34.55 3.01 -8.70
C TRP A 373 -33.81 4.03 -7.83
N LEU A 374 -32.89 4.83 -8.40
CA LEU A 374 -31.96 5.65 -7.62
C LEU A 374 -32.69 6.79 -6.89
N ALA A 375 -33.65 7.44 -7.55
CA ALA A 375 -34.41 8.54 -6.97
C ALA A 375 -35.22 8.16 -5.70
N PRO A 376 -36.04 7.09 -5.72
CA PRO A 376 -36.75 6.67 -4.51
C PRO A 376 -35.79 6.19 -3.42
N TRP A 377 -34.69 5.51 -3.78
CA TRP A 377 -33.67 5.08 -2.83
C TRP A 377 -32.97 6.25 -2.12
N LEU A 378 -32.63 7.31 -2.85
CA LEU A 378 -32.05 8.54 -2.27
C LEU A 378 -33.04 9.32 -1.40
N THR A 379 -34.34 9.14 -1.63
CA THR A 379 -35.40 9.83 -0.87
C THR A 379 -35.73 9.10 0.43
N ASP A 380 -35.63 7.77 0.46
CA ASP A 380 -35.82 6.93 1.66
C ASP A 380 -34.67 7.09 2.68
N LYS A 381 -33.49 7.50 2.22
CA LYS A 381 -32.27 7.57 3.03
C LYS A 381 -31.85 9.02 3.33
N PRO A 382 -31.15 9.28 4.45
CA PRO A 382 -30.69 10.62 4.83
C PRO A 382 -29.44 11.06 4.05
N PHE A 383 -29.38 10.82 2.73
CA PHE A 383 -28.21 11.11 1.88
C PHE A 383 -28.35 12.40 1.05
N GLN A 384 -29.50 13.06 1.10
CA GLN A 384 -29.83 14.18 0.22
C GLN A 384 -28.82 15.35 0.28
N SER A 385 -28.16 15.57 1.42
CA SER A 385 -27.14 16.63 1.57
C SER A 385 -25.76 16.24 1.04
N SER A 386 -25.46 14.94 0.92
CA SER A 386 -24.15 14.42 0.49
C SER A 386 -24.15 13.86 -0.94
N VAL A 387 -25.33 13.79 -1.58
CA VAL A 387 -25.50 13.26 -2.93
C VAL A 387 -26.00 14.33 -3.90
N SER A 388 -25.25 14.52 -4.99
CA SER A 388 -25.65 15.24 -6.19
C SER A 388 -25.54 14.28 -7.37
N ALA A 389 -26.70 13.87 -7.90
CA ALA A 389 -26.83 12.92 -8.99
C ALA A 389 -27.59 13.60 -10.14
N VAL A 390 -26.85 14.03 -11.16
CA VAL A 390 -27.37 14.80 -12.29
C VAL A 390 -27.23 14.00 -13.58
N CYS A 391 -28.29 14.00 -14.38
CA CYS A 391 -28.36 13.30 -15.66
C CYS A 391 -27.53 14.01 -16.73
N ALA A 392 -26.72 13.25 -17.46
CA ALA A 392 -26.08 13.66 -18.71
C ALA A 392 -26.86 13.17 -19.94
N HIS A 393 -27.56 12.05 -19.80
CA HIS A 393 -28.34 11.41 -20.86
C HIS A 393 -29.66 10.88 -20.27
N PRO A 394 -30.76 10.80 -21.04
CA PRO A 394 -30.95 11.35 -22.38
C PRO A 394 -30.90 12.87 -22.42
N THR A 395 -30.80 13.45 -23.63
CA THR A 395 -30.73 14.91 -23.84
C THR A 395 -31.93 15.66 -23.26
N THR A 396 -33.08 15.00 -23.17
CA THR A 396 -34.32 15.52 -22.55
C THR A 396 -34.20 15.69 -21.03
N LEU A 397 -33.34 14.92 -20.37
CA LEU A 397 -33.10 14.97 -18.93
C LEU A 397 -31.77 15.65 -18.56
N LEU A 398 -31.02 16.14 -19.55
CA LEU A 398 -29.71 16.77 -19.35
C LEU A 398 -29.75 17.88 -18.29
N GLY A 399 -28.87 17.78 -17.30
CA GLY A 399 -28.72 18.76 -16.22
C GLY A 399 -29.77 18.66 -15.11
N GLN A 400 -30.75 17.77 -15.23
CA GLN A 400 -31.76 17.56 -14.19
C GLN A 400 -31.24 16.60 -13.11
N ASN A 401 -31.62 16.86 -11.85
CA ASN A 401 -31.29 15.97 -10.74
C ASN A 401 -32.27 14.78 -10.71
N VAL A 402 -31.75 13.57 -10.51
CA VAL A 402 -32.55 12.32 -10.51
C VAL A 402 -33.76 12.37 -9.57
N VAL A 403 -33.66 13.05 -8.43
CA VAL A 403 -34.75 13.15 -7.43
C VAL A 403 -35.90 14.05 -7.91
N THR A 404 -35.64 14.92 -8.90
CA THR A 404 -36.64 15.84 -9.45
C THR A 404 -37.39 15.28 -10.67
N ILE A 405 -36.95 14.15 -11.21
CA ILE A 405 -37.48 13.56 -12.44
C ILE A 405 -38.63 12.60 -12.12
N SER A 406 -39.70 12.65 -12.91
CA SER A 406 -40.82 11.70 -12.81
C SER A 406 -40.37 10.29 -13.20
N GLN A 407 -40.88 9.28 -12.49
CA GLN A 407 -40.55 7.87 -12.71
C GLN A 407 -40.82 7.40 -14.15
N ASP A 408 -41.86 7.92 -14.80
CA ASP A 408 -42.23 7.55 -16.17
C ASP A 408 -41.25 8.07 -17.24
N ASN A 409 -40.36 9.00 -16.88
CA ASN A 409 -39.38 9.57 -17.82
C ASN A 409 -38.11 8.71 -17.94
N PHE A 410 -37.93 7.70 -17.07
CA PHE A 410 -36.80 6.77 -17.12
C PHE A 410 -37.13 5.62 -18.09
N VAL A 411 -36.78 5.78 -19.37
CA VAL A 411 -37.05 4.81 -20.43
C VAL A 411 -35.75 4.22 -20.99
N CYS A 412 -35.82 2.99 -21.53
CA CYS A 412 -34.70 2.32 -22.20
C CYS A 412 -35.01 2.10 -23.69
N ASP A 413 -35.41 3.18 -24.36
CA ASP A 413 -35.67 3.15 -25.81
C ASP A 413 -34.36 3.04 -26.60
N ASP A 414 -33.25 3.48 -26.01
CA ASP A 414 -31.90 3.39 -26.54
C ASP A 414 -30.93 2.77 -25.52
N PHE A 415 -29.78 2.29 -25.99
CA PHE A 415 -28.70 1.73 -25.18
C PHE A 415 -27.36 2.31 -25.67
N PRO A 416 -27.06 3.56 -25.30
CA PRO A 416 -25.89 4.26 -25.83
C PRO A 416 -24.58 3.70 -25.28
N LYS A 417 -24.60 2.94 -24.18
CA LYS A 417 -23.43 2.21 -23.64
C LYS A 417 -23.23 0.89 -24.43
N PRO A 418 -22.00 0.51 -24.83
CA PRO A 418 -21.78 -0.70 -25.62
C PRO A 418 -22.27 -1.96 -24.91
N HIS A 419 -23.05 -2.76 -25.62
CA HIS A 419 -23.52 -4.06 -25.16
C HIS A 419 -22.78 -5.18 -25.89
N ILE A 420 -22.06 -6.02 -25.16
CA ILE A 420 -21.32 -7.13 -25.76
C ILE A 420 -22.29 -8.27 -26.07
N THR A 421 -22.40 -8.62 -27.36
CA THR A 421 -23.30 -9.67 -27.87
C THR A 421 -22.56 -10.97 -28.19
N LEU A 422 -21.25 -10.91 -28.46
CA LEU A 422 -20.40 -12.09 -28.62
C LEU A 422 -19.20 -12.00 -27.67
N HIS A 423 -19.02 -13.02 -26.84
CA HIS A 423 -17.89 -13.13 -25.93
C HIS A 423 -16.81 -14.06 -26.51
N PRO A 424 -15.53 -13.89 -26.15
CA PRO A 424 -14.48 -14.83 -26.54
C PRO A 424 -14.68 -16.19 -25.88
N GLU A 425 -14.29 -17.26 -26.58
CA GLU A 425 -14.43 -18.63 -26.11
C GLU A 425 -13.13 -19.19 -25.52
N THR A 426 -13.26 -19.99 -24.45
CA THR A 426 -12.14 -20.75 -23.88
C THR A 426 -11.63 -21.77 -24.90
N SER A 427 -10.31 -21.83 -25.08
CA SER A 427 -9.68 -22.66 -26.11
C SER A 427 -8.43 -23.37 -25.60
N VAL A 428 -8.14 -24.51 -26.22
CA VAL A 428 -6.92 -25.30 -25.97
C VAL A 428 -6.17 -25.38 -27.30
N ALA A 429 -4.90 -25.01 -27.28
CA ALA A 429 -4.07 -24.97 -28.48
C ALA A 429 -2.76 -25.74 -28.26
N LEU A 430 -2.23 -26.32 -29.34
CA LEU A 430 -0.89 -26.87 -29.34
C LEU A 430 0.14 -25.76 -29.50
N ARG A 431 1.26 -25.88 -28.80
CA ARG A 431 2.41 -25.00 -28.94
C ARG A 431 2.78 -24.84 -30.43
N GLY A 432 2.92 -23.59 -30.87
CA GLY A 432 3.23 -23.22 -32.26
C GLY A 432 2.00 -23.03 -33.17
N ASN A 433 0.78 -23.33 -32.71
CA ASN A 433 -0.43 -23.04 -33.49
C ASN A 433 -0.85 -21.57 -33.36
N ASN A 434 -1.71 -21.12 -34.26
CA ASN A 434 -2.35 -19.81 -34.15
C ASN A 434 -3.73 -19.94 -33.50
N VAL A 435 -4.09 -18.96 -32.66
CA VAL A 435 -5.38 -18.89 -31.97
C VAL A 435 -6.00 -17.52 -32.22
N THR A 436 -7.32 -17.49 -32.41
CA THR A 436 -8.08 -16.24 -32.58
C THR A 436 -9.18 -16.15 -31.54
N LEU A 437 -9.26 -15.02 -30.84
CA LEU A 437 -10.36 -14.72 -29.92
C LEU A 437 -11.17 -13.55 -30.50
N SER A 438 -12.49 -13.67 -30.51
CA SER A 438 -13.39 -12.67 -31.09
C SER A 438 -14.34 -12.10 -30.04
N CYS A 439 -14.66 -10.82 -30.14
CA CYS A 439 -15.65 -10.14 -29.34
C CYS A 439 -16.48 -9.20 -30.23
N VAL A 440 -17.79 -9.18 -30.03
CA VAL A 440 -18.71 -8.30 -30.76
C VAL A 440 -19.53 -7.50 -29.77
N ALA A 441 -19.67 -6.21 -30.02
CA ALA A 441 -20.54 -5.32 -29.26
C ALA A 441 -21.45 -4.52 -30.20
N SER A 442 -22.63 -4.14 -29.73
CA SER A 442 -23.53 -3.20 -30.40
C SER A 442 -23.82 -1.98 -29.52
N SER A 443 -24.19 -0.88 -30.15
CA SER A 443 -24.57 0.37 -29.48
C SER A 443 -25.60 1.09 -30.35
N SER A 444 -26.63 1.67 -29.74
CA SER A 444 -27.58 2.56 -30.43
C SER A 444 -27.01 3.95 -30.68
N SER A 445 -25.86 4.28 -30.08
CA SER A 445 -25.14 5.53 -30.28
C SER A 445 -24.10 5.41 -31.38
N ASP A 446 -24.02 6.43 -32.25
CA ASP A 446 -23.00 6.59 -33.28
C ASP A 446 -21.61 6.98 -32.72
N SER A 447 -21.47 7.06 -31.39
CA SER A 447 -20.21 7.38 -30.74
C SER A 447 -19.13 6.35 -31.09
N PRO A 448 -17.91 6.77 -31.43
CA PRO A 448 -16.85 5.84 -31.77
C PRO A 448 -16.53 4.93 -30.59
N MET A 449 -16.51 3.62 -30.86
CA MET A 449 -16.11 2.61 -29.89
C MET A 449 -14.60 2.37 -29.95
N THR A 450 -14.00 2.17 -28.79
CA THR A 450 -12.62 1.73 -28.61
C THR A 450 -12.61 0.35 -27.96
N THR A 451 -11.57 -0.42 -28.24
CA THR A 451 -11.43 -1.79 -27.74
C THR A 451 -10.06 -2.00 -27.12
N ALA A 452 -10.01 -2.73 -26.02
CA ALA A 452 -8.78 -3.21 -25.41
C ALA A 452 -8.92 -4.71 -25.11
N TRP A 453 -7.85 -5.47 -25.35
CA TRP A 453 -7.76 -6.85 -24.91
C TRP A 453 -6.93 -6.92 -23.63
N ARG A 454 -7.36 -7.75 -22.69
CA ARG A 454 -6.62 -8.03 -21.45
C ARG A 454 -6.22 -9.49 -21.39
N LYS A 455 -5.10 -9.76 -20.72
CA LYS A 455 -4.65 -11.08 -20.31
C LYS A 455 -4.38 -11.05 -18.80
N ASP A 456 -5.05 -11.92 -18.05
CA ASP A 456 -4.89 -12.06 -16.59
C ASP A 456 -5.05 -10.71 -15.85
N GLY A 457 -5.97 -9.88 -16.32
CA GLY A 457 -6.24 -8.55 -15.75
C GLY A 457 -5.44 -7.40 -16.34
N GLU A 458 -4.38 -7.68 -17.10
CA GLU A 458 -3.48 -6.67 -17.68
C GLU A 458 -3.83 -6.34 -19.12
N VAL A 459 -3.76 -5.06 -19.51
CA VAL A 459 -4.03 -4.61 -20.88
C VAL A 459 -2.89 -5.02 -21.82
N LEU A 460 -3.23 -5.58 -22.97
CA LEU A 460 -2.30 -5.92 -24.04
C LEU A 460 -2.15 -4.73 -24.99
N TYR A 461 -1.05 -3.99 -24.86
CA TYR A 461 -0.78 -2.80 -25.70
C TYR A 461 -0.31 -3.16 -27.12
N ASP A 462 0.53 -4.19 -27.25
CA ASP A 462 1.18 -4.56 -28.52
C ASP A 462 0.60 -5.84 -29.13
N ALA A 463 -0.70 -6.09 -28.92
CA ALA A 463 -1.38 -7.26 -29.46
C ALA A 463 -1.79 -7.09 -30.93
N GLU A 464 -1.75 -8.18 -31.70
CA GLU A 464 -2.26 -8.20 -33.07
C GLU A 464 -3.78 -8.27 -33.07
N VAL A 465 -4.42 -7.10 -33.24
CA VAL A 465 -5.87 -6.93 -33.15
C VAL A 465 -6.43 -6.38 -34.45
N HIS A 466 -7.46 -7.03 -34.99
CA HIS A 466 -8.23 -6.54 -36.12
C HIS A 466 -9.62 -6.09 -35.67
N ASN A 467 -9.98 -4.85 -36.00
CA ASN A 467 -11.25 -4.24 -35.63
C ASN A 467 -12.08 -3.94 -36.87
N TYR A 468 -13.38 -4.23 -36.79
CA TYR A 468 -14.35 -4.02 -37.86
C TYR A 468 -15.58 -3.33 -37.28
N ALA A 469 -16.08 -2.30 -37.97
CA ALA A 469 -17.32 -1.63 -37.61
C ALA A 469 -18.31 -1.73 -38.76
N ARG A 470 -19.58 -1.99 -38.46
CA ARG A 470 -20.67 -1.98 -39.45
C ARG A 470 -21.92 -1.40 -38.83
N TYR A 471 -22.68 -0.64 -39.61
CA TYR A 471 -24.02 -0.23 -39.24
C TYR A 471 -25.03 -1.27 -39.72
N GLN A 472 -25.89 -1.73 -38.83
CA GLN A 472 -26.94 -2.69 -39.14
C GLN A 472 -28.18 -2.36 -38.29
N ASP A 473 -29.34 -2.22 -38.94
CA ASP A 473 -30.63 -1.99 -38.30
C ASP A 473 -30.67 -0.78 -37.33
N GLY A 474 -29.90 0.28 -37.63
CA GLY A 474 -29.83 1.50 -36.80
C GLY A 474 -28.85 1.39 -35.63
N GLU A 475 -28.11 0.29 -35.52
CA GLU A 475 -27.12 0.04 -34.48
C GLU A 475 -25.71 0.01 -35.06
N LEU A 476 -24.75 0.54 -34.31
CA LEU A 476 -23.34 0.38 -34.62
C LEU A 476 -22.85 -0.95 -34.02
N ILE A 477 -22.54 -1.92 -34.87
CA ILE A 477 -21.94 -3.21 -34.49
C ILE A 477 -20.42 -3.12 -34.67
N TYR A 478 -19.69 -3.47 -33.62
CA TYR A 478 -18.24 -3.46 -33.59
C TYR A 478 -17.70 -4.85 -33.25
N THR A 479 -16.82 -5.38 -34.10
CA THR A 479 -16.15 -6.67 -33.93
C THR A 479 -14.66 -6.43 -33.72
N THR A 480 -14.09 -7.02 -32.69
CA THR A 480 -12.65 -7.03 -32.44
C THR A 480 -12.15 -8.47 -32.35
N VAL A 481 -11.05 -8.75 -33.06
CA VAL A 481 -10.45 -10.08 -33.14
C VAL A 481 -8.99 -9.98 -32.72
N LEU A 482 -8.63 -10.68 -31.63
CA LEU A 482 -7.27 -10.86 -31.15
C LEU A 482 -6.65 -12.08 -31.82
N HIS A 483 -5.51 -11.90 -32.47
CA HIS A 483 -4.71 -12.96 -33.07
C HIS A 483 -3.49 -13.26 -32.20
N LEU A 484 -3.39 -14.50 -31.74
CA LEU A 484 -2.23 -15.04 -31.03
C LEU A 484 -1.52 -15.98 -32.00
N LEU A 485 -0.38 -15.56 -32.53
CA LEU A 485 0.38 -16.33 -33.51
C LEU A 485 1.47 -17.17 -32.82
N TYR A 486 1.65 -18.40 -33.28
CA TYR A 486 2.68 -19.32 -32.78
C TYR A 486 2.69 -19.46 -31.26
N VAL A 487 1.52 -19.77 -30.68
CA VAL A 487 1.31 -19.72 -29.23
C VAL A 487 2.32 -20.56 -28.45
N ASN A 488 2.75 -20.06 -27.31
CA ASN A 488 3.65 -20.73 -26.38
C ASN A 488 3.07 -20.66 -24.95
N PHE A 489 3.75 -21.27 -23.97
CA PHE A 489 3.25 -21.33 -22.60
C PHE A 489 3.08 -19.96 -21.93
N THR A 490 3.81 -18.92 -22.37
CA THR A 490 3.63 -17.54 -21.89
C THR A 490 2.36 -16.89 -22.40
N ASP A 491 1.72 -17.45 -23.43
CA ASP A 491 0.41 -17.00 -23.93
C ASP A 491 -0.74 -17.64 -23.15
N GLU A 492 -0.48 -18.66 -22.32
CA GLU A 492 -1.49 -19.24 -21.43
C GLU A 492 -2.03 -18.18 -20.46
N GLY A 493 -3.34 -18.12 -20.28
CA GLY A 493 -3.97 -17.15 -19.39
C GLY A 493 -5.46 -16.95 -19.67
N ARG A 494 -6.07 -16.00 -18.95
CA ARG A 494 -7.46 -15.60 -19.12
C ARG A 494 -7.55 -14.30 -19.91
N TYR A 495 -8.10 -14.38 -21.10
CA TYR A 495 -8.28 -13.25 -22.01
C TYR A 495 -9.65 -12.63 -21.85
N GLN A 496 -9.73 -11.31 -21.93
CA GLN A 496 -10.97 -10.56 -21.84
C GLN A 496 -10.95 -9.39 -22.80
N CYS A 497 -12.06 -9.15 -23.49
CA CYS A 497 -12.24 -7.98 -24.31
C CYS A 497 -12.98 -6.89 -23.53
N VAL A 498 -12.52 -5.65 -23.67
CA VAL A 498 -13.16 -4.45 -23.15
C VAL A 498 -13.56 -3.60 -24.32
N VAL A 499 -14.84 -3.26 -24.42
CA VAL A 499 -15.37 -2.35 -25.44
C VAL A 499 -15.92 -1.12 -24.73
N SER A 500 -15.52 0.08 -25.17
CA SER A 500 -15.94 1.32 -24.54
C SER A 500 -16.28 2.41 -25.53
N ASN A 501 -17.17 3.31 -25.13
CA ASN A 501 -17.40 4.58 -25.81
C ASN A 501 -17.54 5.70 -24.75
N HIS A 502 -18.05 6.88 -25.14
CA HIS A 502 -18.22 7.99 -24.21
C HIS A 502 -19.19 7.69 -23.05
N PHE A 503 -20.11 6.73 -23.20
CA PHE A 503 -21.11 6.33 -22.20
C PHE A 503 -20.63 5.20 -21.27
N GLY A 504 -19.38 4.76 -21.42
CA GLY A 504 -18.74 3.82 -20.49
C GLY A 504 -18.11 2.62 -21.18
N ALA A 505 -17.64 1.69 -20.37
CA ALA A 505 -17.04 0.44 -20.81
C ALA A 505 -17.91 -0.76 -20.45
N ASN A 506 -17.79 -1.82 -21.22
CA ASN A 506 -18.34 -3.13 -20.94
C ASN A 506 -17.27 -4.20 -21.15
N TYR A 507 -17.38 -5.29 -20.39
CA TYR A 507 -16.34 -6.30 -20.23
C TYR A 507 -16.89 -7.66 -20.64
N SER A 508 -16.18 -8.37 -21.50
CA SER A 508 -16.61 -9.70 -21.95
C SER A 508 -16.44 -10.74 -20.83
N ASN A 509 -16.99 -11.94 -21.02
CA ASN A 509 -16.54 -13.08 -20.23
C ASN A 509 -15.03 -13.34 -20.44
N ARG A 510 -14.39 -13.93 -19.43
CA ARG A 510 -12.98 -14.33 -19.49
C ARG A 510 -12.85 -15.67 -20.21
N ALA A 511 -12.12 -15.70 -21.32
CA ALA A 511 -11.79 -16.91 -22.07
C ALA A 511 -10.43 -17.44 -21.61
N LYS A 512 -10.36 -18.70 -21.14
CA LYS A 512 -9.07 -19.32 -20.82
C LYS A 512 -8.43 -19.87 -22.09
N LEU A 513 -7.19 -19.49 -22.38
CA LEU A 513 -6.33 -20.20 -23.32
C LEU A 513 -5.48 -21.20 -22.51
N THR A 514 -5.42 -22.46 -22.92
CA THR A 514 -4.51 -23.48 -22.37
C THR A 514 -3.58 -23.96 -23.48
N VAL A 515 -2.26 -23.96 -23.24
CA VAL A 515 -1.28 -24.38 -24.24
C VAL A 515 -0.71 -25.74 -23.89
N ASN A 516 -0.89 -26.69 -24.79
CA ASN A 516 -0.40 -28.06 -24.65
C ASN A 516 0.79 -28.31 -25.59
N GLU A 517 1.61 -29.28 -25.22
CA GLU A 517 2.73 -29.75 -26.02
C GLU A 517 2.61 -31.27 -26.17
N MET A 518 2.61 -31.72 -27.42
CA MET A 518 2.46 -33.15 -27.72
C MET A 518 3.63 -33.95 -27.12
N PRO A 519 3.37 -35.17 -26.58
CA PRO A 519 4.43 -36.02 -26.08
C PRO A 519 5.49 -36.33 -27.14
N SER A 520 6.75 -36.10 -26.79
CA SER A 520 7.92 -36.41 -27.60
C SER A 520 8.83 -37.36 -26.82
N PHE A 521 9.44 -38.35 -27.48
CA PHE A 521 10.35 -39.27 -26.80
C PHE A 521 11.71 -38.61 -26.61
N LEU A 522 12.11 -38.43 -25.35
CA LEU A 522 13.49 -38.10 -24.97
C LEU A 522 14.39 -39.34 -25.04
N LYS A 523 13.85 -40.48 -24.64
CA LYS A 523 14.55 -41.77 -24.65
C LYS A 523 13.60 -42.88 -25.00
N THR A 524 13.96 -43.66 -26.01
CA THR A 524 13.28 -44.89 -26.40
C THR A 524 14.08 -46.10 -25.89
N PRO A 525 13.41 -47.22 -25.55
CA PRO A 525 14.10 -48.45 -25.20
C PRO A 525 14.98 -48.93 -26.36
N MET A 526 16.13 -49.52 -26.02
CA MET A 526 17.06 -50.11 -26.97
C MET A 526 17.16 -51.62 -26.73
N ASP A 527 17.56 -52.36 -27.77
CA ASP A 527 17.75 -53.80 -27.70
C ASP A 527 18.87 -54.16 -26.72
N LEU A 528 18.63 -55.15 -25.86
CA LEU A 528 19.58 -55.62 -24.85
C LEU A 528 19.75 -57.14 -24.94
N THR A 529 20.99 -57.61 -24.97
CA THR A 529 21.35 -59.02 -24.83
C THR A 529 21.93 -59.25 -23.44
N ILE A 530 21.22 -59.96 -22.58
CA ILE A 530 21.62 -60.19 -21.18
C ILE A 530 21.67 -61.67 -20.83
N ARG A 531 22.47 -62.01 -19.81
CA ARG A 531 22.60 -63.39 -19.32
C ARG A 531 21.37 -63.77 -18.50
N THR A 532 20.88 -65.00 -18.70
CA THR A 532 19.76 -65.56 -17.93
C THR A 532 19.99 -65.42 -16.43
N GLY A 533 18.96 -64.95 -15.71
CA GLY A 533 19.00 -64.73 -14.25
C GLY A 533 19.48 -63.35 -13.81
N THR A 534 19.87 -62.47 -14.74
CA THR A 534 20.23 -61.07 -14.44
C THR A 534 19.07 -60.10 -14.73
N MET A 535 19.10 -58.91 -14.11
CA MET A 535 18.08 -57.87 -14.29
C MET A 535 18.28 -57.12 -15.62
N ALA A 536 17.23 -57.04 -16.45
CA ALA A 536 17.17 -56.14 -17.61
C ALA A 536 16.59 -54.79 -17.18
N ARG A 537 17.24 -53.69 -17.59
CA ARG A 537 16.73 -52.33 -17.37
C ARG A 537 16.51 -51.64 -18.71
N LEU A 538 15.24 -51.43 -19.07
CA LEU A 538 14.83 -50.63 -20.22
C LEU A 538 14.44 -49.24 -19.73
N GLU A 539 14.92 -48.22 -20.42
CA GLU A 539 14.64 -46.83 -20.06
C GLU A 539 13.77 -46.19 -21.15
N CYS A 540 12.71 -45.53 -20.72
CA CYS A 540 11.84 -44.73 -21.57
C CYS A 540 11.61 -43.40 -20.87
N ALA A 541 11.78 -42.32 -21.60
CA ALA A 541 11.50 -40.98 -21.12
C ALA A 541 10.78 -40.22 -22.23
N ALA A 542 9.75 -39.47 -21.85
CA ALA A 542 9.01 -38.61 -22.74
C ALA A 542 8.86 -37.23 -22.10
N GLU A 543 8.91 -36.19 -22.92
CA GLU A 543 8.55 -34.82 -22.55
C GLU A 543 7.22 -34.44 -23.19
N GLY A 544 6.54 -33.44 -22.65
CA GLY A 544 5.25 -32.96 -23.13
C GLY A 544 4.47 -32.24 -22.04
N HIS A 545 3.41 -31.53 -22.42
CA HIS A 545 2.53 -30.82 -21.50
C HIS A 545 1.06 -31.05 -21.86
N PRO A 546 0.21 -31.57 -20.95
CA PRO A 546 0.55 -32.04 -19.60
C PRO A 546 1.53 -33.22 -19.62
N SER A 547 2.16 -33.52 -18.48
CA SER A 547 3.20 -34.55 -18.36
C SER A 547 2.75 -35.89 -18.96
N PRO A 548 3.52 -36.47 -19.91
CA PRO A 548 3.13 -37.70 -20.56
C PRO A 548 3.05 -38.88 -19.60
N GLN A 549 2.07 -39.76 -19.81
CA GLN A 549 2.03 -41.06 -19.12
C GLN A 549 2.79 -42.11 -19.94
N ILE A 550 3.77 -42.76 -19.30
CA ILE A 550 4.56 -43.82 -19.91
C ILE A 550 3.94 -45.17 -19.57
N ALA A 551 3.63 -45.96 -20.60
CA ALA A 551 3.16 -47.34 -20.46
C ALA A 551 4.03 -48.29 -21.29
N TRP A 552 4.39 -49.42 -20.70
CA TRP A 552 5.20 -50.46 -21.34
C TRP A 552 4.31 -51.56 -21.93
N ARG A 553 4.68 -52.05 -23.11
CA ARG A 553 4.03 -53.18 -23.78
C ARG A 553 5.07 -54.20 -24.21
N LYS A 554 4.78 -55.48 -24.01
CA LYS A 554 5.61 -56.61 -24.46
C LYS A 554 4.84 -57.37 -25.53
N ASP A 555 5.47 -57.60 -26.69
CA ASP A 555 4.94 -58.41 -27.79
C ASP A 555 3.51 -58.03 -28.25
N GLY A 556 3.17 -56.73 -28.19
CA GLY A 556 1.85 -56.22 -28.56
C GLY A 556 0.73 -56.42 -27.53
N GLY A 557 1.01 -57.04 -26.38
CA GLY A 557 0.05 -57.21 -25.27
C GLY A 557 -0.14 -55.94 -24.43
N THR A 558 -1.25 -55.86 -23.69
CA THR A 558 -1.67 -54.69 -22.91
C THR A 558 -1.32 -54.73 -21.42
N ASP A 559 -0.65 -55.77 -20.93
CA ASP A 559 -0.41 -55.96 -19.49
C ASP A 559 1.04 -56.40 -19.22
N PHE A 560 1.86 -55.48 -18.72
CA PHE A 560 3.22 -55.75 -18.25
C PHE A 560 3.33 -55.37 -16.76
N PRO A 561 3.13 -56.32 -15.83
CA PRO A 561 2.96 -56.03 -14.39
C PRO A 561 4.19 -55.50 -13.65
N ALA A 562 5.35 -55.35 -14.31
CA ALA A 562 6.65 -55.27 -13.65
C ALA A 562 7.36 -53.89 -13.70
N ALA A 563 6.69 -52.79 -14.06
CA ALA A 563 7.36 -51.48 -14.16
C ALA A 563 6.55 -50.34 -13.54
N ARG A 564 6.72 -50.10 -12.23
CA ARG A 564 6.33 -48.84 -11.58
C ARG A 564 7.37 -48.45 -10.52
N ASP A 565 8.55 -48.04 -10.95
CA ASP A 565 9.32 -47.06 -10.17
C ASP A 565 9.09 -45.69 -10.81
N ALA A 566 8.09 -44.98 -10.29
CA ALA A 566 7.86 -43.57 -10.59
C ALA A 566 8.73 -42.74 -9.64
N GLY A 567 10.03 -42.67 -9.93
CA GLY A 567 10.92 -41.72 -9.28
C GLY A 567 10.92 -40.39 -10.02
N CYS A 568 10.08 -39.44 -9.60
CA CYS A 568 10.28 -38.02 -9.88
C CYS A 568 11.12 -37.43 -8.75
N THR A 569 12.36 -37.00 -9.06
CA THR A 569 13.09 -35.99 -8.28
C THR A 569 12.72 -34.60 -8.72
#